data_AF-A0A090KPL1-F1
#
_entry.id   AF-A0A090KPL1-F1
#
_cell.length_a   1.000
_cell.length_b   1.000
_cell.length_c   1.000
_cell.angle_alpha   90.00
_cell.angle_beta   90.00
_cell.angle_gamma   90.00
#
_symmetry.space_group_name_H-M   'P 1'
#
loop_
_entity.id
_entity.type
_entity.pdbx_description
1 polymer ?
#
loop_
_entity_poly.entity_id
_entity_poly.type
_entity_poly.pdbx_seq_one_letter_code
_entity_poly.pdbx_strand_id
1 'polypeptide(L)'
;MKRILNCLASDFTKMNGKDLKASIEAAEGRTMIAEIVCTATPLYPGLTNAEYAAAFGADMILLNMFDVNAPRIMGLENVPAENLIRKLKELLGRPVGINLEPVDVHALPAETLQKLLPTGRISTADSLKRAKELGVDFICLTGNPQTGVTNNEIMQAITTAKTICDDDCMIIAEKTTL
;
A
#
# COMPACT_ATOMS: atom_id res chain seq x y z
N MET A 1 7.46 -18.80 -12.85
CA MET A 1 6.84 -18.23 -11.63
C MET A 1 5.54 -18.95 -11.34
N LYS A 2 5.17 -19.13 -10.07
CA LYS A 2 3.82 -19.58 -9.69
C LYS A 2 2.82 -18.43 -9.95
N ARG A 3 1.62 -18.72 -10.45
CA ARG A 3 0.55 -17.70 -10.58
C ARG A 3 0.13 -17.24 -9.19
N ILE A 4 -0.15 -15.96 -9.00
CA ILE A 4 -0.59 -15.44 -7.69
C ILE A 4 -1.81 -16.22 -7.14
N LEU A 5 -2.73 -16.58 -8.03
CA LEU A 5 -3.95 -17.37 -7.73
C LEU A 5 -3.67 -18.78 -7.19
N ASN A 6 -2.48 -19.33 -7.45
CA ASN A 6 -2.08 -20.63 -6.96
C ASN A 6 -1.24 -20.52 -5.68
N CYS A 7 -0.80 -19.33 -5.28
CA CYS A 7 0.12 -19.12 -4.17
C CYS A 7 -0.55 -19.40 -2.82
N LEU A 8 0.25 -19.92 -1.90
CA LEU A 8 -0.09 -20.09 -0.49
C LEU A 8 0.50 -18.93 0.30
N ALA A 9 0.02 -18.69 1.52
CA ALA A 9 0.57 -17.69 2.43
C ALA A 9 2.10 -17.82 2.58
N SER A 10 2.61 -19.05 2.69
CA SER A 10 4.04 -19.33 2.79
C SER A 10 4.86 -18.96 1.55
N ASP A 11 4.23 -18.91 0.37
CA ASP A 11 4.91 -18.47 -0.85
C ASP A 11 5.18 -16.96 -0.75
N PHE A 12 4.20 -16.17 -0.32
CA PHE A 12 4.33 -14.72 -0.19
C PHE A 12 5.40 -14.29 0.83
N THR A 13 5.62 -15.08 1.89
CA THR A 13 6.70 -14.79 2.86
C THR A 13 8.12 -14.87 2.26
N LYS A 14 8.27 -15.46 1.07
CA LYS A 14 9.54 -15.66 0.37
C LYS A 14 9.66 -14.81 -0.89
N MET A 15 8.58 -14.13 -1.28
CA MET A 15 8.55 -13.28 -2.46
C MET A 15 9.01 -11.88 -2.12
N ASN A 16 9.81 -11.29 -3.00
CA ASN A 16 10.03 -9.85 -3.02
C ASN A 16 9.09 -9.18 -4.05
N GLY A 17 9.23 -7.87 -4.24
CA GLY A 17 8.42 -7.10 -5.19
C GLY A 17 8.49 -7.61 -6.63
N LYS A 18 9.67 -8.08 -7.07
CA LYS A 18 9.86 -8.65 -8.41
C LYS A 18 9.15 -9.99 -8.58
N ASP A 19 9.25 -10.87 -7.59
CA ASP A 19 8.58 -12.16 -7.59
C ASP A 19 7.05 -11.99 -7.56
N LEU A 20 6.57 -11.04 -6.74
CA LEU A 20 5.15 -10.68 -6.67
C LEU A 20 4.66 -10.22 -8.03
N LYS A 21 5.36 -9.27 -8.68
CA LYS A 21 5.02 -8.80 -10.04
C LYS A 21 4.96 -9.94 -11.04
N ALA A 22 5.98 -10.81 -11.06
CA ALA A 22 6.03 -11.94 -11.98
C ALA A 22 4.88 -12.95 -11.74
N SER A 23 4.43 -13.10 -10.49
CA SER A 23 3.29 -13.95 -10.14
C SER A 23 1.95 -13.39 -10.64
N ILE A 24 1.81 -12.07 -10.68
CA ILE A 24 0.65 -11.34 -11.20
C ILE A 24 0.61 -11.45 -12.73
N GLU A 25 1.75 -11.24 -13.40
CA GLU A 25 1.86 -11.40 -14.85
C GLU A 25 1.47 -12.82 -15.28
N ALA A 26 1.93 -13.84 -14.55
CA ALA A 26 1.58 -15.24 -14.78
C ALA A 26 0.08 -15.55 -14.55
N ALA A 27 -0.66 -14.66 -13.87
CA ALA A 27 -2.10 -14.80 -13.69
C ALA A 27 -2.91 -14.22 -14.86
N GLU A 28 -2.28 -13.60 -15.87
CA GLU A 28 -2.93 -13.16 -17.12
C GLU A 28 -4.17 -12.27 -16.89
N GLY A 29 -4.03 -11.27 -16.02
CA GLY A 29 -5.08 -10.27 -15.78
C GLY A 29 -6.22 -10.69 -14.84
N ARG A 30 -6.12 -11.87 -14.21
CA ARG A 30 -7.14 -12.37 -13.24
C ARG A 30 -6.88 -11.96 -11.79
N THR A 31 -5.78 -11.28 -11.51
CA THR A 31 -5.44 -10.84 -10.15
C THR A 31 -6.36 -9.71 -9.72
N MET A 32 -6.99 -9.84 -8.54
CA MET A 32 -7.84 -8.79 -7.98
C MET A 32 -7.17 -8.12 -6.77
N ILE A 33 -7.04 -6.81 -6.82
CA ILE A 33 -6.65 -5.98 -5.66
C ILE A 33 -7.90 -5.33 -5.09
N ALA A 34 -8.10 -5.43 -3.78
CA ALA A 34 -9.12 -4.67 -3.08
C ALA A 34 -8.48 -3.52 -2.31
N GLU A 35 -8.90 -2.30 -2.61
CA GLU A 35 -8.56 -1.13 -1.82
C GLU A 35 -9.57 -0.96 -0.68
N ILE A 36 -9.06 -0.82 0.54
CA ILE A 36 -9.89 -0.64 1.74
C ILE A 36 -9.40 0.55 2.56
N VAL A 37 -10.34 1.34 3.09
CA VAL A 37 -10.02 2.41 4.05
C VAL A 37 -9.71 1.76 5.39
N CYS A 38 -8.43 1.66 5.75
CA CYS A 38 -7.99 0.89 6.92
C CYS A 38 -8.36 1.53 8.27
N THR A 39 -8.73 2.81 8.25
CA THR A 39 -9.18 3.57 9.42
C THR A 39 -10.71 3.57 9.60
N ALA A 40 -11.46 2.99 8.66
CA ALA A 40 -12.91 2.88 8.75
C ALA A 40 -13.32 1.77 9.72
N THR A 41 -14.41 1.98 10.44
CA THR A 41 -14.98 0.98 11.36
C THR A 41 -15.19 -0.36 10.64
N PRO A 42 -14.79 -1.50 11.24
CA PRO A 42 -14.98 -2.80 10.61
C PRO A 42 -16.46 -3.17 10.53
N LEU A 43 -16.83 -3.94 9.50
CA LEU A 43 -18.21 -4.41 9.33
C LEU A 43 -18.69 -5.34 10.46
N TYR A 44 -17.76 -5.96 11.20
CA TYR A 44 -18.07 -6.82 12.34
C TYR A 44 -16.98 -6.73 13.41
N PRO A 45 -17.36 -6.82 14.71
CA PRO A 45 -16.40 -6.77 15.80
C PRO A 45 -15.36 -7.90 15.75
N GLY A 46 -14.09 -7.55 15.99
CA GLY A 46 -13.00 -8.52 16.06
C GLY A 46 -12.38 -8.92 14.72
N LEU A 47 -12.80 -8.31 13.62
CA LEU A 47 -12.21 -8.47 12.29
C LEU A 47 -11.78 -7.13 11.72
N THR A 48 -10.89 -7.15 10.73
CA THR A 48 -10.54 -6.00 9.90
C THR A 48 -11.35 -5.99 8.60
N ASN A 49 -11.56 -4.81 8.00
CA ASN A 49 -12.15 -4.72 6.64
C ASN A 49 -11.28 -5.41 5.57
N ALA A 50 -9.98 -5.56 5.82
CA ALA A 50 -9.07 -6.30 4.96
C ALA A 50 -9.33 -7.81 4.97
N GLU A 51 -9.64 -8.41 6.14
CA GLU A 51 -10.02 -9.83 6.24
C GLU A 51 -11.32 -10.11 5.48
N TYR A 52 -12.28 -9.18 5.52
CA TYR A 52 -13.48 -9.25 4.70
C TYR A 52 -13.14 -9.26 3.21
N ALA A 53 -12.37 -8.29 2.74
CA ALA A 53 -12.00 -8.21 1.32
C ALA A 53 -11.26 -9.48 0.86
N ALA A 54 -10.33 -10.01 1.66
CA ALA A 54 -9.63 -11.25 1.36
C ALA A 54 -10.57 -12.47 1.31
N ALA A 55 -11.50 -12.59 2.26
CA ALA A 55 -12.50 -13.67 2.29
C ALA A 55 -13.45 -13.63 1.08
N PHE A 56 -13.71 -12.44 0.53
CA PHE A 56 -14.53 -12.23 -0.67
C PHE A 56 -13.72 -12.33 -1.99
N GLY A 57 -12.47 -12.78 -1.92
CA GLY A 57 -11.68 -13.18 -3.08
C GLY A 57 -10.60 -12.19 -3.52
N ALA A 58 -10.30 -11.14 -2.74
CA ALA A 58 -9.17 -10.28 -3.05
C ALA A 58 -7.85 -11.06 -2.96
N ASP A 59 -7.03 -10.98 -4.00
CA ASP A 59 -5.71 -11.61 -4.02
C ASP A 59 -4.66 -10.76 -3.32
N MET A 60 -4.88 -9.45 -3.28
CA MET A 60 -4.01 -8.46 -2.64
C MET A 60 -4.86 -7.39 -1.97
N ILE A 61 -4.36 -6.83 -0.86
CA ILE A 61 -5.03 -5.75 -0.14
C ILE A 61 -4.21 -4.46 -0.26
N LEU A 62 -4.87 -3.38 -0.66
CA LEU A 62 -4.31 -2.04 -0.67
C LEU A 62 -4.95 -1.22 0.45
N LEU A 63 -4.14 -0.76 1.40
CA LEU A 63 -4.59 0.03 2.54
C LEU A 63 -4.62 1.51 2.16
N ASN A 64 -5.82 2.05 1.97
CA ASN A 64 -6.03 3.48 1.84
C ASN A 64 -6.07 4.14 3.23
N MET A 65 -5.73 5.42 3.29
CA MET A 65 -5.64 6.24 4.51
C MET A 65 -4.61 5.75 5.54
N PHE A 66 -3.68 4.88 5.14
CA PHE A 66 -2.62 4.37 6.01
C PHE A 66 -1.50 5.40 6.16
N ASP A 67 -1.23 5.85 7.38
CA ASP A 67 -0.13 6.77 7.70
C ASP A 67 1.07 5.97 8.23
N VAL A 68 2.21 5.98 7.53
CA VAL A 68 3.40 5.22 7.94
C VAL A 68 4.07 5.78 9.20
N ASN A 69 3.81 7.05 9.53
CA ASN A 69 4.31 7.70 10.75
C ASN A 69 3.37 7.47 11.95
N ALA A 70 2.10 7.18 11.69
CA ALA A 70 1.12 6.78 12.70
C ALA A 70 0.28 5.56 12.25
N PRO A 71 0.90 4.37 12.11
CA PRO A 71 0.21 3.19 11.60
C PRO A 71 -1.02 2.82 12.40
N ARG A 72 -2.16 2.66 11.72
CA ARG A 72 -3.42 2.25 12.34
C ARG A 72 -4.27 1.45 11.37
N ILE A 73 -4.80 0.32 11.86
CA ILE A 73 -5.76 -0.54 11.15
C ILE A 73 -6.86 -0.86 12.15
N MET A 74 -8.10 -0.54 11.81
CA MET A 74 -9.25 -0.84 12.65
C MET A 74 -9.44 -2.35 12.79
N GLY A 75 -9.61 -2.83 14.03
CA GLY A 75 -9.62 -4.25 14.39
C GLY A 75 -8.27 -4.80 14.84
N LEU A 76 -7.18 -4.04 14.71
CA LEU A 76 -5.83 -4.41 15.17
C LEU A 76 -5.23 -3.38 16.14
N GLU A 77 -6.06 -2.63 16.87
CA GLU A 77 -5.62 -1.53 17.74
C GLU A 77 -4.68 -1.98 18.89
N ASN A 78 -4.72 -3.26 19.25
CA ASN A 78 -3.86 -3.84 20.29
C ASN A 78 -2.52 -4.35 19.75
N VAL A 79 -2.27 -4.24 18.44
CA VAL A 79 -1.03 -4.70 17.81
C VAL A 79 -0.05 -3.52 17.73
N PRO A 80 1.23 -3.69 18.15
CA PRO A 80 2.24 -2.64 18.02
C PRO A 80 2.39 -2.16 16.56
N ALA A 81 2.58 -0.85 16.37
CA ALA A 81 2.57 -0.21 15.06
C ALA A 81 3.60 -0.82 14.09
N GLU A 82 4.78 -1.17 14.57
CA GLU A 82 5.86 -1.80 13.82
C GLU A 82 5.54 -3.23 13.35
N ASN A 83 4.58 -3.91 13.99
CA ASN A 83 4.17 -5.26 13.66
C ASN A 83 2.82 -5.32 12.92
N LEU A 84 2.18 -4.17 12.69
CA LEU A 84 0.80 -4.08 12.23
C LEU A 84 0.61 -4.72 10.84
N ILE A 85 1.47 -4.38 9.88
CA ILE A 85 1.44 -4.94 8.52
C ILE A 85 1.77 -6.43 8.54
N ARG A 86 2.78 -6.85 9.31
CA ARG A 86 3.13 -8.27 9.47
C ARG A 86 1.95 -9.06 10.02
N LYS A 87 1.31 -8.57 11.08
CA LYS A 87 0.16 -9.23 11.69
C LYS A 87 -1.01 -9.32 10.71
N LEU A 88 -1.26 -8.25 9.95
CA LEU A 88 -2.29 -8.28 8.93
C LEU A 88 -1.98 -9.34 7.86
N LYS A 89 -0.75 -9.38 7.32
CA LYS A 89 -0.33 -10.40 6.34
C LYS A 89 -0.48 -11.83 6.87
N GLU A 90 -0.22 -12.06 8.15
CA GLU A 90 -0.45 -13.36 8.81
C GLU A 90 -1.93 -13.75 8.85
N LEU A 91 -2.83 -12.81 9.13
CA LEU A 91 -4.27 -13.05 9.16
C LEU A 91 -4.85 -13.30 7.76
N LEU A 92 -4.38 -12.53 6.77
CA LEU A 92 -4.89 -12.61 5.40
C LEU A 92 -4.29 -13.76 4.60
N GLY A 93 -3.01 -14.08 4.83
CA GLY A 93 -2.24 -14.94 3.95
C GLY A 93 -2.06 -14.36 2.53
N ARG A 94 -2.13 -13.03 2.39
CA ARG A 94 -2.10 -12.29 1.10
C ARG A 94 -1.11 -11.12 1.17
N PRO A 95 -0.58 -10.67 0.01
CA PRO A 95 0.22 -9.45 -0.06
C PRO A 95 -0.55 -8.21 0.37
N VAL A 96 0.11 -7.31 1.09
CA VAL A 96 -0.47 -6.06 1.60
C VAL A 96 0.38 -4.88 1.14
N GLY A 97 -0.28 -3.87 0.58
CA GLY A 97 0.33 -2.62 0.17
C GLY A 97 -0.38 -1.40 0.74
N ILE A 98 0.18 -0.22 0.49
CA ILE A 98 -0.34 1.06 0.97
C ILE A 98 -0.41 2.09 -0.16
N ASN A 99 -1.31 3.07 -0.03
CA ASN A 99 -1.30 4.26 -0.87
C ASN A 99 -0.32 5.30 -0.31
N LEU A 100 0.46 5.91 -1.20
CA LEU A 100 1.20 7.15 -0.93
C LEU A 100 0.94 8.14 -2.06
N GLU A 101 0.60 9.37 -1.71
CA GLU A 101 0.26 10.41 -2.67
C GLU A 101 1.51 11.24 -3.01
N PRO A 102 1.96 11.28 -4.28
CA PRO A 102 3.09 12.08 -4.71
C PRO A 102 2.64 13.52 -4.98
N VAL A 103 2.53 14.31 -3.92
CA VAL A 103 2.16 15.73 -4.01
C VAL A 103 3.41 16.61 -3.97
N ASP A 104 3.37 17.74 -4.68
CA ASP A 104 4.33 18.81 -4.45
C ASP A 104 3.98 19.51 -3.13
N VAL A 105 4.82 19.31 -2.12
CA VAL A 105 4.67 19.92 -0.78
C VAL A 105 4.77 21.44 -0.80
N HIS A 106 5.20 22.03 -1.91
CA HIS A 106 5.27 23.48 -2.12
C HIS A 106 4.08 24.03 -2.91
N ALA A 107 3.24 23.18 -3.51
CA ALA A 107 2.10 23.62 -4.33
C ALA A 107 0.90 24.12 -3.52
N LEU A 108 0.83 23.78 -2.24
CA LEU A 108 -0.22 24.23 -1.31
C LEU A 108 0.39 24.82 -0.04
N PRO A 109 -0.28 25.78 0.63
CA PRO A 109 0.11 26.22 1.96
C PRO A 109 0.22 25.02 2.92
N ALA A 110 1.31 24.93 3.66
CA ALA A 110 1.65 23.76 4.48
C ALA A 110 0.54 23.36 5.46
N GLU A 111 -0.16 24.34 6.06
CA GLU A 111 -1.28 24.08 6.98
C GLU A 111 -2.50 23.44 6.29
N THR A 112 -2.77 23.82 5.04
CA THR A 112 -3.86 23.26 4.25
C THR A 112 -3.52 21.85 3.80
N LEU A 113 -2.29 21.64 3.32
CA LEU A 113 -1.83 20.32 2.91
C LEU A 113 -1.80 19.34 4.10
N GLN A 114 -1.28 19.76 5.26
CA GLN A 114 -1.19 18.89 6.44
C GLN A 114 -2.56 18.52 7.03
N LYS A 115 -3.56 19.39 6.91
CA LYS A 115 -4.96 19.07 7.28
C LYS A 115 -5.60 18.06 6.34
N LEU A 116 -5.22 18.07 5.07
CA LEU A 116 -5.77 17.19 4.04
C LEU A 116 -5.01 15.86 3.93
N LEU A 117 -3.70 15.90 4.14
CA LEU A 117 -2.78 14.82 3.84
C LEU A 117 -1.57 14.85 4.82
N PRO A 118 -1.58 14.02 5.88
CA PRO A 118 -0.44 13.84 6.76
C PRO A 118 0.84 13.46 6.01
N THR A 119 2.01 13.86 6.53
CA THR A 119 3.30 13.61 5.87
C THR A 119 3.57 12.12 5.62
N GLY A 120 3.12 11.23 6.52
CA GLY A 120 3.27 9.79 6.34
C GLY A 120 2.33 9.18 5.29
N ARG A 121 1.49 9.99 4.64
CA ARG A 121 0.71 9.63 3.45
C ARG A 121 1.23 10.25 2.16
N ILE A 122 2.25 11.11 2.26
CA ILE A 122 2.93 11.69 1.09
C ILE A 122 4.08 10.76 0.69
N SER A 123 4.29 10.58 -0.62
CA SER A 123 5.39 9.76 -1.16
C SER A 123 6.75 10.44 -1.07
N THR A 124 7.17 10.74 0.17
CA THR A 124 8.52 11.25 0.46
C THR A 124 9.52 10.11 0.58
N ALA A 125 10.82 10.42 0.50
CA ALA A 125 11.88 9.43 0.73
C ALA A 125 11.77 8.76 2.11
N ASP A 126 11.39 9.52 3.15
CA ASP A 126 11.24 8.98 4.49
C ASP A 126 9.99 8.10 4.63
N SER A 127 8.87 8.50 4.02
CA SER A 127 7.66 7.67 3.98
C SER A 127 7.90 6.34 3.26
N LEU A 128 8.67 6.35 2.16
CA LEU A 128 9.04 5.15 1.41
C LEU A 128 9.96 4.22 2.21
N LYS A 129 10.97 4.76 2.91
CA LYS A 129 11.82 3.98 3.82
C LYS A 129 10.99 3.36 4.94
N ARG A 130 10.11 4.14 5.54
CA ARG A 130 9.24 3.68 6.63
C ARG A 130 8.27 2.59 6.17
N ALA A 131 7.69 2.73 4.98
CA ALA A 131 6.85 1.69 4.36
C ALA A 131 7.61 0.37 4.19
N LYS A 132 8.86 0.44 3.69
CA LYS A 132 9.75 -0.72 3.57
C LYS A 132 10.06 -1.36 4.93
N GLU A 133 10.38 -0.57 5.95
CA GLU A 133 10.62 -1.06 7.31
C GLU A 133 9.39 -1.75 7.93
N LEU A 134 8.19 -1.24 7.64
CA LEU A 134 6.93 -1.86 8.07
C LEU A 134 6.63 -3.18 7.33
N GLY A 135 7.35 -3.49 6.25
CA GLY A 135 7.27 -4.77 5.54
C GLY A 135 6.07 -4.89 4.59
N VAL A 136 5.66 -3.77 3.98
CA VAL A 136 4.65 -3.78 2.90
C VAL A 136 5.20 -4.47 1.65
N ASP A 137 4.36 -5.23 0.96
CA ASP A 137 4.76 -5.98 -0.25
C ASP A 137 4.73 -5.11 -1.50
N PHE A 138 3.90 -4.07 -1.50
CA PHE A 138 3.78 -3.13 -2.61
C PHE A 138 3.36 -1.73 -2.15
N ILE A 139 3.65 -0.72 -2.96
CA ILE A 139 3.25 0.67 -2.75
C ILE A 139 2.51 1.15 -4.00
N CYS A 140 1.32 1.72 -3.81
CA CYS A 140 0.60 2.42 -4.87
C CYS A 140 0.86 3.93 -4.77
N LEU A 141 1.45 4.49 -5.82
CA LEU A 141 1.60 5.94 -5.99
C LEU A 141 0.30 6.48 -6.59
N THR A 142 -0.56 7.02 -5.71
CA THR A 142 -1.94 7.40 -6.05
C THR A 142 -1.98 8.71 -6.83
N GLY A 143 -2.62 8.70 -8.00
CA GLY A 143 -2.73 9.85 -8.90
C GLY A 143 -3.96 10.70 -8.59
N ASN A 144 -4.06 11.27 -7.38
CA ASN A 144 -5.25 12.02 -6.95
C ASN A 144 -5.19 13.49 -7.39
N PRO A 145 -6.03 13.94 -8.35
CA PRO A 145 -6.01 15.33 -8.80
C PRO A 145 -6.46 16.32 -7.71
N GLN A 146 -7.28 15.88 -6.74
CA GLN A 146 -7.81 16.74 -5.69
C GLN A 146 -6.73 17.18 -4.69
N THR A 147 -5.65 16.42 -4.58
CA THR A 147 -4.49 16.76 -3.75
C THR A 147 -3.37 17.41 -4.55
N GLY A 148 -3.61 17.70 -5.84
CA GLY A 148 -2.67 18.40 -6.71
C GLY A 148 -1.59 17.51 -7.32
N VAL A 149 -1.77 16.19 -7.32
CA VAL A 149 -0.84 15.26 -7.97
C VAL A 149 -0.85 15.48 -9.49
N THR A 150 0.31 15.66 -10.10
CA THR A 150 0.48 15.64 -11.56
C THR A 150 1.32 14.44 -12.00
N ASN A 151 1.32 14.18 -13.31
CA ASN A 151 2.15 13.12 -13.90
C ASN A 151 3.65 13.34 -13.66
N ASN A 152 4.10 14.59 -13.46
CA ASN A 152 5.51 14.88 -13.15
C ASN A 152 5.88 14.41 -11.74
N GLU A 153 5.05 14.69 -10.72
CA GLU A 153 5.31 14.20 -9.36
C GLU A 153 5.24 12.68 -9.30
N ILE A 154 4.31 12.05 -10.03
CA ILE A 154 4.26 10.59 -10.16
C ILE A 154 5.58 10.03 -10.72
N MET A 155 6.13 10.61 -11.79
CA MET A 155 7.40 10.14 -12.38
C MET A 155 8.60 10.30 -11.43
N GLN A 156 8.66 11.41 -10.68
CA GLN A 156 9.67 11.64 -9.67
C GLN A 156 9.55 10.66 -8.50
N ALA A 157 8.32 10.41 -8.05
CA ALA A 157 8.03 9.45 -7.00
C ALA A 157 8.35 8.00 -7.42
N ILE A 158 8.07 7.60 -8.67
CA ILE A 158 8.47 6.29 -9.20
C ILE A 158 9.99 6.13 -9.12
N THR A 159 10.73 7.15 -9.54
CA THR A 159 12.20 7.13 -9.51
C THR A 159 12.72 6.96 -8.09
N THR A 160 12.21 7.78 -7.16
CA THR A 160 12.59 7.76 -5.75
C THR A 160 12.23 6.42 -5.09
N ALA A 161 11.01 5.93 -5.33
CA ALA A 161 10.53 4.66 -4.79
C ALA A 161 11.38 3.49 -5.28
N LYS A 162 11.75 3.44 -6.57
CA LYS A 162 12.65 2.41 -7.10
C LYS A 162 14.04 2.48 -6.46
N THR A 163 14.59 3.67 -6.23
CA THR A 163 15.89 3.81 -5.57
C THR A 163 15.88 3.32 -4.12
N ILE A 164 14.78 3.53 -3.39
CA ILE A 164 14.69 3.19 -1.96
C ILE A 164 14.24 1.75 -1.73
N CYS A 165 13.25 1.30 -2.50
CA CYS A 165 12.63 -0.01 -2.35
C CYS A 165 13.34 -1.11 -3.13
N ASP A 166 14.03 -0.75 -4.22
CA ASP A 166 14.69 -1.69 -5.13
C ASP A 166 13.74 -2.85 -5.53
N ASP A 167 14.20 -4.10 -5.47
CA ASP A 167 13.39 -5.29 -5.75
C ASP A 167 12.57 -5.77 -4.51
N ASP A 168 12.72 -5.14 -3.33
CA ASP A 168 12.06 -5.59 -2.10
C ASP A 168 10.55 -5.34 -2.11
N CYS A 169 10.10 -4.24 -2.73
CA CYS A 169 8.71 -3.82 -2.75
C CYS A 169 8.25 -3.51 -4.17
N MET A 170 7.08 -4.01 -4.58
CA MET A 170 6.54 -3.71 -5.91
C MET A 170 5.94 -2.30 -5.95
N ILE A 171 6.29 -1.51 -6.96
CA ILE A 171 5.73 -0.16 -7.14
C ILE A 171 4.62 -0.20 -8.20
N ILE A 172 3.41 0.22 -7.82
CA ILE A 172 2.28 0.51 -8.70
C ILE A 172 2.16 2.01 -8.79
N ALA A 173 1.89 2.55 -9.98
CA ALA A 173 1.65 3.98 -10.16
C ALA A 173 0.35 4.18 -10.94
N GLU A 174 -0.54 4.97 -10.37
CA GLU A 174 -1.76 5.39 -11.04
C GLU A 174 -1.47 6.59 -11.92
N LYS A 175 -2.06 6.61 -13.12
CA LYS A 175 -1.95 7.76 -14.00
C LYS A 175 -2.98 8.81 -13.60
N THR A 176 -2.56 10.07 -13.53
CA THR A 176 -3.51 11.18 -13.39
C THR A 176 -4.05 11.56 -14.78
N THR A 177 -5.38 11.73 -14.88
CA THR A 177 -6.09 12.05 -16.15
C THR A 177 -6.08 13.52 -16.55
N LEU A 178 -5.37 14.37 -15.80
CA LEU A 178 -5.14 15.78 -16.13
C LEU A 178 -3.83 15.98 -16.90
#